data_AF-A0A1G0C640-F1
#
_entry.id   AF-A0A1G0C640-F1
#
_cell.length_a   1.000
_cell.length_b   1.000
_cell.length_c   1.000
_cell.angle_alpha   90.00
_cell.angle_beta   90.00
_cell.angle_gamma   90.00
#
_symmetry.space_group_name_H-M   'P 1'
#
loop_
_entity.id
_entity.type
_entity.pdbx_description
1 polymer ?
#
loop_
_entity_poly.entity_id
_entity_poly.type
_entity_poly.pdbx_seq_one_letter_code
_entity_poly.pdbx_strand_id
1 'polypeptide(L)'
;MTPETKKTLKAIALTAGIILVVGGIGLLIYLNWKKNKEDDEDSDAETQKNSAGKTTTIVKVVPSNYSVSEIKKMQNYLYLRATMMPNSYIIKRLTDTGGIDGKMGDGFNDALKEAIRVNIVKDLNDLLTKATRNSIS
;
A
#
# COMPACT_ATOMS: atom_id res chain seq x y z
N MET A 1 -48.85 -20.52 2.26
CA MET A 1 -47.42 -20.27 2.00
C MET A 1 -46.65 -21.56 2.27
N THR A 2 -46.15 -22.22 1.23
CA THR A 2 -45.46 -23.52 1.34
C THR A 2 -44.02 -23.36 1.84
N PRO A 3 -43.41 -24.39 2.46
CA PRO A 3 -42.04 -24.33 2.99
C PRO A 3 -41.00 -23.89 1.96
N GLU A 4 -41.24 -24.25 0.70
CA GLU A 4 -40.45 -23.90 -0.49
C GLU A 4 -40.40 -22.37 -0.70
N THR A 5 -41.56 -21.69 -0.71
CA THR A 5 -41.63 -20.23 -0.89
C THR A 5 -40.93 -19.42 0.20
N LYS A 6 -40.82 -19.94 1.43
CA LYS A 6 -40.10 -19.26 2.52
C LYS A 6 -38.58 -19.29 2.35
N LYS A 7 -38.02 -20.31 1.69
CA LYS A 7 -36.58 -20.42 1.44
C LYS A 7 -36.13 -19.48 0.32
N THR A 8 -36.90 -19.41 -0.77
CA THR A 8 -36.61 -18.55 -1.91
C THR A 8 -36.67 -17.06 -1.55
N LEU A 9 -37.65 -16.66 -0.74
CA LEU A 9 -37.79 -15.27 -0.30
C LEU A 9 -36.64 -14.82 0.63
N LYS A 10 -36.14 -15.71 1.49
CA LYS A 10 -34.97 -15.44 2.34
C LYS A 10 -33.68 -15.30 1.52
N ALA A 11 -33.52 -16.09 0.47
CA ALA A 11 -32.34 -16.04 -0.40
C ALA A 11 -32.27 -14.71 -1.18
N ILE A 12 -33.41 -14.22 -1.68
CA ILE A 12 -33.49 -12.96 -2.44
C ILE A 12 -33.25 -11.75 -1.52
N ALA A 13 -33.74 -11.78 -0.28
CA ALA A 13 -33.49 -10.71 0.69
C ALA A 13 -32.00 -10.61 1.09
N LEU A 14 -31.29 -11.75 1.16
CA LEU A 14 -29.87 -11.78 1.53
C LEU A 14 -28.99 -11.18 0.42
N THR A 15 -29.28 -11.47 -0.85
CA THR A 15 -28.50 -10.97 -2.00
C THR A 15 -28.72 -9.49 -2.25
N ALA A 16 -29.95 -8.99 -2.12
CA ALA A 16 -30.24 -7.56 -2.24
C ALA A 16 -29.57 -6.73 -1.12
N GLY A 17 -29.49 -7.27 0.10
CA GLY A 17 -28.84 -6.60 1.23
C GLY A 17 -27.33 -6.44 1.05
N ILE A 18 -26.64 -7.45 0.51
CA ILE A 18 -25.19 -7.40 0.29
C ILE A 18 -24.83 -6.35 -0.76
N ILE A 19 -25.61 -6.23 -1.83
CA ILE A 19 -25.37 -5.26 -2.90
C ILE A 19 -25.51 -3.81 -2.39
N LEU A 20 -26.50 -3.53 -1.54
CA LEU A 20 -26.68 -2.20 -0.94
C LEU A 20 -25.56 -1.84 0.04
N VAL A 21 -25.05 -2.80 0.83
CA VAL A 21 -23.95 -2.55 1.76
C VAL A 21 -22.64 -2.26 1.01
N VAL A 22 -22.33 -3.03 -0.04
CA VAL A 22 -21.11 -2.81 -0.84
C VAL A 22 -21.20 -1.50 -1.63
N GLY A 23 -22.36 -1.18 -2.22
CA GLY A 23 -22.57 0.09 -2.93
C GLY A 23 -22.51 1.32 -2.01
N GLY A 24 -23.12 1.23 -0.81
CA GLY A 24 -23.11 2.31 0.17
C GLY A 24 -21.71 2.62 0.72
N ILE A 25 -20.90 1.59 1.00
CA ILE A 25 -19.51 1.77 1.44
C ILE A 25 -18.67 2.42 0.34
N GLY A 26 -18.84 2.00 -0.91
CA GLY A 26 -18.15 2.61 -2.06
C GLY A 26 -18.46 4.10 -2.23
N LEU A 27 -19.72 4.50 -2.05
CA LEU A 27 -20.15 5.90 -2.14
C LEU A 27 -19.57 6.75 -1.00
N LEU A 28 -19.52 6.23 0.22
CA LEU A 28 -18.92 6.93 1.37
C LEU A 28 -17.41 7.15 1.18
N ILE A 29 -16.69 6.15 0.66
CA ILE A 29 -15.26 6.28 0.34
C ILE A 29 -15.04 7.34 -0.75
N TYR A 30 -15.87 7.33 -1.80
CA TYR A 30 -15.78 8.30 -2.90
C TYR A 30 -16.05 9.74 -2.44
N LEU A 31 -17.10 9.96 -1.64
CA LEU A 31 -17.43 11.28 -1.10
C LEU A 31 -16.36 11.81 -0.13
N ASN A 32 -15.75 10.93 0.67
CA ASN A 32 -14.66 11.31 1.58
C ASN A 32 -13.39 11.70 0.81
N TRP A 33 -13.15 11.10 -0.36
CA TRP A 33 -12.01 11.42 -1.21
C TRP A 33 -12.22 12.72 -2.02
N LYS A 34 -13.46 13.00 -2.44
CA LYS A 34 -13.80 14.26 -3.13
C LYS A 34 -13.73 15.45 -2.17
N LYS A 35 -14.22 15.31 -0.94
CA LYS A 35 -14.21 16.40 0.05
C LYS A 35 -12.79 16.81 0.47
N ASN A 36 -11.86 15.85 0.56
CA ASN A 36 -10.46 16.13 0.87
C ASN A 36 -9.64 16.74 -0.29
N LYS A 37 -10.26 16.98 -1.46
CA LYS A 37 -9.58 17.54 -2.63
C LYS A 37 -9.93 19.00 -2.91
N GLU A 38 -10.85 19.57 -2.12
CA GLU A 38 -11.28 20.98 -2.23
C GLU A 38 -10.64 21.87 -1.13
N ASP A 39 -9.85 21.31 -0.20
CA ASP A 39 -9.23 22.06 0.92
C ASP A 39 -7.72 22.35 0.73
N ASP A 40 -7.12 22.02 -0.41
CA ASP A 40 -5.67 22.21 -0.68
C ASP A 40 -5.33 23.55 -1.35
N GLU A 41 -6.24 24.53 -1.31
CA GLU A 41 -5.96 25.93 -1.62
C GLU A 41 -6.54 26.81 -0.51
N ASP A 42 -5.82 26.95 0.61
CA ASP A 42 -5.35 28.24 1.11
C ASP A 42 -4.76 28.17 2.52
N SER A 43 -3.76 29.03 2.73
CA SER A 43 -3.40 29.67 4.00
C SER A 43 -2.58 28.92 5.06
N ASP A 44 -1.34 29.40 5.19
CA ASP A 44 -0.54 29.45 6.40
C ASP A 44 -1.36 29.71 7.67
N ALA A 45 -1.32 28.80 8.64
CA ALA A 45 -1.46 29.12 10.06
C ALA A 45 -0.97 27.96 10.92
N GLU A 46 0.04 28.24 11.75
CA GLU A 46 0.40 27.41 12.89
C GLU A 46 -0.82 27.11 13.76
N THR A 47 -1.02 25.84 14.11
CA THR A 47 -1.69 25.47 15.37
C THR A 47 -1.14 24.12 15.82
N GLN A 48 -0.33 24.16 16.88
CA GLN A 48 -0.08 23.00 17.73
C GLN A 48 -1.39 22.55 18.38
N LYS A 49 -1.77 21.28 18.22
CA LYS A 49 -2.51 20.55 19.25
C LYS A 49 -2.36 19.04 19.09
N ASN A 50 -1.97 18.42 20.21
CA ASN A 50 -1.80 17.00 20.46
C ASN A 50 -2.86 16.13 19.78
N SER A 51 -2.40 15.14 19.02
CA SER A 51 -3.13 13.89 18.87
C SER A 51 -2.11 12.76 18.78
N ALA A 52 -2.29 11.75 19.62
CA ALA A 52 -1.51 10.52 19.64
C ALA A 52 -1.74 9.76 18.31
N GLY A 53 -1.10 10.24 17.25
CA GLY A 53 -1.11 9.62 15.94
C GLY A 53 0.17 8.83 15.79
N LYS A 54 0.04 7.53 15.53
CA LYS A 54 1.12 6.65 15.06
C LYS A 54 1.87 7.39 13.95
N THR A 55 3.00 8.00 14.30
CA THR A 55 3.89 8.68 13.36
C THR A 55 4.36 7.60 12.40
N THR A 56 3.65 7.47 11.28
CA THR A 56 4.19 6.77 10.13
C THR A 56 5.24 7.74 9.64
N THR A 57 6.45 7.63 10.20
CA THR A 57 7.61 8.34 9.69
C THR A 57 7.65 7.99 8.22
N ILE A 58 7.21 8.92 7.38
CA ILE A 58 7.38 8.80 5.94
C ILE A 58 8.89 8.93 5.78
N VAL A 59 9.58 7.79 5.80
CA VAL A 59 11.02 7.73 5.58
C VAL A 59 11.19 8.25 4.17
N LYS A 60 11.52 9.54 4.05
CA LYS A 60 11.89 10.13 2.77
C LYS A 60 13.21 9.48 2.41
N VAL A 61 13.11 8.47 1.56
CA VAL A 61 14.25 7.72 1.03
C VAL A 61 15.11 8.73 0.30
N VAL A 62 16.33 8.99 0.80
CA VAL A 62 17.28 9.89 0.15
C VAL A 62 18.15 9.05 -0.78
N PRO A 63 17.97 9.14 -2.11
CA PRO A 63 18.65 8.24 -3.05
C PRO A 63 20.17 8.37 -3.08
N SER A 64 20.69 9.56 -2.73
CA SER A 64 22.13 9.88 -2.79
C SER A 64 23.00 9.12 -1.80
N ASN A 65 22.40 8.40 -0.84
CA ASN A 65 23.12 7.67 0.19
C ASN A 65 23.39 6.20 -0.18
N TYR A 66 22.89 5.73 -1.32
CA TYR A 66 23.00 4.33 -1.74
C TYR A 66 23.60 4.24 -3.14
N SER A 67 24.54 3.33 -3.32
CA SER A 67 25.07 3.00 -4.64
C SER A 67 24.00 2.34 -5.51
N VAL A 68 24.13 2.47 -6.83
CA VAL A 68 23.25 1.80 -7.80
C VAL A 68 23.15 0.28 -7.53
N SER A 69 24.26 -0.34 -7.11
CA SER A 69 24.31 -1.76 -6.76
C SER A 69 23.46 -2.09 -5.53
N GLU A 70 23.54 -1.28 -4.48
CA GLU A 70 22.72 -1.45 -3.27
C GLU A 70 21.24 -1.28 -3.59
N ILE A 71 20.89 -0.30 -4.41
CA ILE A 71 19.50 -0.08 -4.84
C ILE A 71 18.98 -1.29 -5.62
N LYS A 72 19.77 -1.83 -6.56
CA LYS A 72 19.39 -3.05 -7.29
C LYS A 72 19.20 -4.24 -6.37
N LYS A 73 20.06 -4.42 -5.37
CA LYS A 73 19.90 -5.48 -4.36
C LYS A 73 18.60 -5.32 -3.59
N MET A 74 18.26 -4.10 -3.18
CA MET A 74 17.01 -3.81 -2.47
C MET A 74 15.77 -4.06 -3.34
N GLN A 75 15.77 -3.58 -4.59
CA GLN A 75 14.70 -3.85 -5.56
C GLN A 75 14.53 -5.35 -5.80
N ASN A 76 15.63 -6.09 -6.00
CA ASN A 76 15.59 -7.52 -6.25
C ASN A 76 15.08 -8.28 -5.02
N TYR A 77 15.50 -7.87 -3.82
CA TYR A 77 15.00 -8.45 -2.58
C TYR A 77 13.48 -8.29 -2.47
N LEU A 78 12.97 -7.07 -2.67
CA LEU A 78 11.53 -6.79 -2.63
C LEU A 78 10.77 -7.62 -3.67
N TYR A 79 11.27 -7.71 -4.89
CA TYR A 79 10.67 -8.48 -5.97
C TYR A 79 10.57 -9.97 -5.64
N LEU A 80 11.68 -10.59 -5.22
CA LEU A 80 11.71 -12.00 -4.84
C LEU A 80 10.78 -12.27 -3.66
N ARG A 81 10.80 -11.40 -2.65
CA ARG A 81 9.98 -11.61 -1.46
C ARG A 81 8.49 -11.41 -1.71
N ALA A 82 8.13 -10.48 -2.58
CA ALA A 82 6.75 -10.32 -3.05
C ALA A 82 6.29 -11.45 -3.98
N THR A 83 7.22 -12.15 -4.63
CA THR A 83 6.90 -13.37 -5.40
C THR A 83 6.64 -14.55 -4.47
N MET A 84 7.43 -14.69 -3.39
CA MET A 84 7.27 -15.76 -2.41
C MET A 84 6.06 -15.55 -1.48
N MET A 85 5.78 -14.31 -1.11
CA MET A 85 4.56 -13.90 -0.42
C MET A 85 3.72 -13.12 -1.42
N PRO A 86 2.85 -13.79 -2.21
CA PRO A 86 2.27 -13.24 -3.42
C PRO A 86 1.60 -11.89 -3.18
N ASN A 87 2.36 -10.82 -3.42
CA ASN A 87 1.97 -9.43 -3.28
C ASN A 87 2.15 -8.78 -4.65
N SER A 88 1.06 -8.83 -5.42
CA SER A 88 1.01 -8.30 -6.78
C SER A 88 1.25 -6.79 -6.83
N TYR A 89 0.97 -6.06 -5.75
CA TYR A 89 1.21 -4.62 -5.68
C TYR A 89 2.70 -4.31 -5.74
N ILE A 90 3.52 -4.94 -4.89
CA ILE A 90 4.98 -4.72 -4.87
C ILE A 90 5.59 -5.08 -6.22
N ILE A 91 5.21 -6.24 -6.78
CA ILE A 91 5.70 -6.70 -8.09
C ILE A 91 5.37 -5.67 -9.16
N LYS A 92 4.10 -5.27 -9.26
CA LYS A 92 3.62 -4.31 -10.26
C LYS A 92 4.31 -2.96 -10.13
N ARG A 93 4.48 -2.45 -8.91
CA ARG A 93 5.14 -1.15 -8.69
C ARG A 93 6.60 -1.16 -9.11
N LEU A 94 7.32 -2.26 -8.87
CA LEU A 94 8.69 -2.38 -9.34
C LEU A 94 8.75 -2.53 -10.87
N THR A 95 7.91 -3.37 -11.48
CA THR A 95 7.95 -3.62 -12.93
C THR A 95 7.50 -2.43 -13.76
N ASP A 96 6.46 -1.72 -13.33
CA ASP A 96 5.87 -0.60 -14.10
C ASP A 96 6.79 0.63 -14.14
N THR A 97 7.71 0.77 -13.18
CA THR A 97 8.59 1.94 -13.06
C THR A 97 10.04 1.66 -13.43
N GLY A 98 10.33 0.57 -14.15
CA GLY A 98 11.67 0.27 -14.68
C GLY A 98 12.35 -0.98 -14.14
N GLY A 99 11.74 -1.70 -13.19
CA GLY A 99 12.24 -2.97 -12.69
C GLY A 99 13.45 -2.81 -11.76
N ILE A 100 14.48 -3.64 -11.99
CA ILE A 100 15.72 -3.66 -11.21
C ILE A 100 16.76 -2.73 -11.87
N ASP A 101 16.44 -1.45 -11.93
CA ASP A 101 17.23 -0.44 -12.65
C ASP A 101 18.28 0.27 -11.76
N GLY A 102 18.20 0.08 -10.44
CA GLY A 102 19.07 0.73 -9.47
C GLY A 102 18.73 2.18 -9.19
N LYS A 103 17.48 2.60 -9.44
CA LYS A 103 16.98 3.93 -9.11
C LYS A 103 15.90 3.86 -8.03
N MET A 104 15.98 4.77 -7.07
CA MET A 104 14.93 4.94 -6.05
C MET A 104 13.85 5.90 -6.56
N GLY A 105 13.09 5.44 -7.55
CA GLY A 105 11.93 6.16 -8.09
C GLY A 105 10.64 5.90 -7.30
N ASP A 106 9.53 6.46 -7.78
CA ASP A 106 8.23 6.34 -7.11
C ASP A 106 7.78 4.88 -6.92
N GLY A 107 8.02 4.01 -7.90
CA GLY A 107 7.66 2.60 -7.79
C GLY A 107 8.48 1.86 -6.73
N PHE A 108 9.75 2.21 -6.53
CA PHE A 108 10.54 1.69 -5.41
C PHE A 108 9.99 2.18 -4.07
N ASN A 109 9.65 3.47 -3.97
CA ASN A 109 9.11 4.04 -2.73
C ASN A 109 7.74 3.45 -2.38
N ASP A 110 6.87 3.25 -3.37
CA ASP A 110 5.57 2.59 -3.21
C ASP A 110 5.74 1.12 -2.80
N ALA A 111 6.66 0.39 -3.44
CA ALA A 111 6.99 -0.98 -3.10
C ALA A 111 7.53 -1.09 -1.66
N LEU A 112 8.40 -0.17 -1.24
CA LEU A 112 8.92 -0.11 0.13
C LEU A 112 7.82 0.16 1.15
N LYS A 113 6.96 1.15 0.91
CA LYS A 113 5.82 1.46 1.79
C LYS A 113 4.91 0.24 1.96
N GLU A 114 4.60 -0.44 0.86
CA GLU A 114 3.80 -1.66 0.90
C GLU A 114 4.52 -2.79 1.64
N ALA A 115 5.82 -2.98 1.39
CA ALA A 115 6.63 -3.98 2.08
C ALA A 115 6.69 -3.75 3.60
N ILE A 116 6.70 -2.49 4.04
CA ILE A 116 6.58 -2.12 5.46
C ILE A 116 5.18 -2.44 5.98
N ARG A 117 4.14 -2.06 5.23
CA ARG A 117 2.74 -2.31 5.60
C ARG A 117 2.43 -3.79 5.79
N VAL A 118 3.00 -4.65 4.96
CA VAL A 118 2.83 -6.12 5.02
C VAL A 118 3.93 -6.85 5.82
N ASN A 119 4.75 -6.11 6.56
CA ASN A 119 5.79 -6.65 7.45
C ASN A 119 6.89 -7.50 6.77
N ILE A 120 7.17 -7.27 5.48
CA ILE A 120 8.31 -7.88 4.78
C ILE A 120 9.63 -7.27 5.29
N VAL A 121 9.63 -5.95 5.47
CA VAL A 121 10.74 -5.16 6.03
C VAL A 121 10.20 -4.17 7.05
N LYS A 122 11.05 -3.71 7.97
CA LYS A 122 10.64 -2.70 8.98
C LYS A 122 10.80 -1.27 8.47
N ASP A 123 11.88 -1.03 7.75
CA ASP A 123 12.27 0.25 7.20
C ASP A 123 13.29 0.03 6.07
N LEU A 124 13.82 1.12 5.52
CA LEU A 124 14.81 1.08 4.44
C LEU A 124 16.15 0.45 4.86
N ASN A 125 16.58 0.64 6.11
CA ASN A 125 17.85 0.09 6.60
C ASN A 125 17.74 -1.43 6.83
N ASP A 126 16.59 -1.90 7.32
CA ASP A 126 16.26 -3.33 7.39
C ASP A 126 16.22 -3.95 5.99
N LEU A 127 15.65 -3.24 5.01
CA LEU A 127 15.66 -3.67 3.61
C LEU A 127 17.10 -3.80 3.08
N LEU A 128 17.95 -2.78 3.25
CA LEU A 128 19.35 -2.84 2.81
C LEU A 128 20.10 -4.00 3.48
N THR A 129 19.91 -4.17 4.79
CA THR A 129 20.55 -5.24 5.57
C THR A 129 20.14 -6.61 5.06
N LYS A 130 18.83 -6.84 4.86
CA LYS A 130 18.30 -8.10 4.36
C LYS A 130 18.71 -8.36 2.91
N ALA A 131 18.67 -7.34 2.06
CA ALA A 131 19.09 -7.42 0.66
C ALA A 131 20.57 -7.78 0.53
N THR A 132 21.42 -7.19 1.37
CA THR A 132 22.87 -7.46 1.37
C THR A 132 23.17 -8.86 1.88
N ARG A 133 22.52 -9.30 2.98
CA ARG A 133 22.68 -10.67 3.50
C ARG A 133 22.20 -11.74 2.52
N ASN A 134 21.09 -11.50 1.81
CA ASN A 134 20.56 -12.43 0.82
C ASN A 134 21.27 -12.35 -0.54
N SER A 135 22.20 -11.42 -0.75
CA SER A 135 22.99 -11.32 -1.99
C SER A 135 24.21 -12.24 -2.03
N ILE A 136 24.38 -13.10 -1.02
CA ILE A 136 25.43 -14.12 -0.93
C ILE A 136 24.77 -15.50 -1.11
N SER A 137 24.58 -15.93 -2.35
CA SER A 137 24.37 -17.32 -2.77
C SER A 137 24.67 -17.44 -4.26
#